data_AF-A0A349JXK2-F1
#
_entry.id   AF-A0A349JXK2-F1
#
_cell.length_a   1.000
_cell.length_b   1.000
_cell.length_c   1.000
_cell.angle_alpha   90.00
_cell.angle_beta   90.00
_cell.angle_gamma   90.00
#
_symmetry.space_group_name_H-M   'P 1'
#
loop_
_entity.id
_entity.type
_entity.pdbx_description
1 polymer ?
#
loop_
_entity_poly.entity_id
_entity_poly.type
_entity_poly.pdbx_seq_one_letter_code
_entity_poly.pdbx_strand_id
1 'polypeptide(L)'
;MKTIVTVLAAAAATAAAPGSLIITGIFDGPLPGGDPKGIELYATAAITDLSIYGLETASNGGASGGAPEATLPADSMAAGEFYYVSNGNDGDFAQWFGFEANFSGPSGGAVNHNGDDVLLLYQNGAVIDSFGVLGVDGSGEPWETLDGWAYRNNGVGANGGTFDAGNWSFSGRNAWDGDDNFNGGSDNGTNATATPPFPTGTFQIPEPTSTLLGGLGLGLLFMLRRKK
;
A
#
# COMPACT_ATOMS: atom_id res chain seq x y z
N MET A 1 19.18 -19.08 51.28
CA MET A 1 19.66 -18.51 50.01
C MET A 1 18.46 -18.43 49.08
N LYS A 2 18.06 -17.24 48.63
CA LYS A 2 16.92 -17.05 47.71
C LYS A 2 17.44 -17.20 46.29
N THR A 3 17.08 -18.27 45.61
CA THR A 3 17.38 -18.47 44.20
C THR A 3 16.53 -17.48 43.39
N ILE A 4 17.17 -16.47 42.81
CA ILE A 4 16.52 -15.58 41.85
C ILE A 4 16.61 -16.28 40.50
N VAL A 5 15.45 -16.65 39.95
CA VAL A 5 15.34 -17.18 38.59
C VAL A 5 15.07 -16.00 37.67
N THR A 6 16.09 -15.59 36.92
CA THR A 6 15.93 -14.62 35.84
C THR A 6 15.37 -15.36 34.63
N VAL A 7 14.11 -15.10 34.29
CA VAL A 7 13.53 -15.58 33.02
C VAL A 7 13.94 -14.59 31.93
N LEU A 8 14.90 -15.00 31.09
CA LEU A 8 15.22 -14.28 29.87
C LEU A 8 14.12 -14.61 28.86
N ALA A 9 13.17 -13.69 28.65
CA ALA A 9 12.25 -13.80 27.53
C ALA A 9 13.05 -13.49 26.25
N ALA A 10 13.45 -14.54 25.53
CA ALA A 10 13.91 -14.38 24.17
C ALA A 10 12.70 -13.91 23.33
N ALA A 11 12.73 -12.67 22.84
CA ALA A 11 11.81 -12.22 21.82
C ALA A 11 12.10 -13.04 20.55
N ALA A 12 11.28 -14.05 20.29
CA ALA A 12 11.29 -14.70 18.99
C ALA A 12 10.84 -13.65 17.97
N ALA A 13 11.74 -13.25 17.06
CA ALA A 13 11.35 -12.49 15.89
C ALA A 13 10.38 -13.36 15.08
N THR A 14 9.09 -13.12 15.23
CA THR A 14 8.07 -13.73 14.39
C THR A 14 8.28 -13.16 13.00
N ALA A 15 8.67 -14.00 12.03
CA ALA A 15 8.73 -13.60 10.64
C ALA A 15 7.38 -12.98 10.23
N ALA A 16 7.43 -11.84 9.54
CA ALA A 16 6.22 -11.17 9.05
C ALA A 16 5.41 -12.16 8.20
N ALA A 17 4.12 -12.33 8.50
CA ALA A 17 3.26 -13.21 7.72
C ALA A 17 3.11 -12.66 6.28
N PRO A 18 2.89 -13.52 5.26
CA PRO A 18 2.49 -13.07 3.93
C PRO A 18 1.35 -12.05 4.02
N GLY A 19 1.50 -10.91 3.34
CA GLY A 19 0.51 -9.82 3.39
C GLY A 19 0.61 -8.88 4.60
N SER A 20 1.71 -8.94 5.37
CA SER A 20 2.01 -7.91 6.41
C SER A 20 2.27 -6.53 5.81
N LEU A 21 2.64 -6.47 4.52
CA LEU A 21 2.74 -5.27 3.70
C LEU A 21 1.86 -5.48 2.47
N ILE A 22 1.09 -4.47 2.07
CA ILE A 22 0.19 -4.52 0.90
C ILE A 22 0.28 -3.23 0.10
N ILE A 23 -0.07 -3.30 -1.19
CA ILE A 23 -0.22 -2.12 -2.06
C ILE A 23 -1.60 -1.51 -1.82
N THR A 24 -1.68 -0.27 -1.36
CA THR A 24 -2.95 0.45 -1.14
C THR A 24 -3.23 1.54 -2.16
N GLY A 25 -2.22 2.04 -2.86
CA GLY A 25 -2.43 3.03 -3.91
C GLY A 25 -1.39 2.93 -5.02
N ILE A 26 -1.80 3.32 -6.22
CA ILE A 26 -0.97 3.46 -7.43
C ILE A 26 -1.33 4.80 -8.04
N PHE A 27 -0.34 5.56 -8.50
CA PHE A 27 -0.54 6.86 -9.13
C PHE A 27 0.48 7.11 -10.25
N ASP A 28 -0.01 7.76 -11.31
CA ASP A 28 0.75 8.28 -12.44
C ASP A 28 0.44 9.78 -12.57
N GLY A 29 1.36 10.62 -12.12
CA GLY A 29 1.13 12.04 -11.90
C GLY A 29 1.14 12.88 -13.18
N PRO A 30 0.49 14.06 -13.18
CA PRO A 30 0.34 14.87 -14.38
C PRO A 30 1.50 15.85 -14.61
N LEU A 31 2.47 15.96 -13.67
CA LEU A 31 3.57 16.91 -13.80
C LEU A 31 4.46 16.50 -15.01
N PRO A 32 5.21 17.42 -15.63
CA PRO A 32 6.06 17.19 -16.78
C PRO A 32 6.95 15.96 -16.63
N GLY A 33 6.80 15.00 -17.55
CA GLY A 33 7.44 13.69 -17.44
C GLY A 33 6.48 12.57 -17.04
N GLY A 34 5.26 12.93 -16.64
CA GLY A 34 4.27 12.02 -16.06
C GLY A 34 4.56 11.75 -14.58
N ASP A 35 5.06 12.76 -13.87
CA ASP A 35 5.54 12.63 -12.49
C ASP A 35 4.55 13.22 -11.46
N PRO A 36 4.59 12.75 -10.20
CA PRO A 36 5.34 11.59 -9.72
C PRO A 36 4.69 10.27 -10.17
N LYS A 37 5.51 9.24 -10.40
CA LYS A 37 5.05 7.85 -10.57
C LYS A 37 5.35 7.09 -9.30
N GLY A 38 4.41 6.27 -8.83
CA GLY A 38 4.66 5.52 -7.61
C GLY A 38 3.49 4.74 -7.05
N ILE A 39 3.70 4.30 -5.81
CA ILE A 39 2.75 3.50 -5.03
C ILE A 39 2.72 3.94 -3.56
N GLU A 40 1.59 3.67 -2.93
CA GLU A 40 1.41 3.68 -1.48
C GLU A 40 1.35 2.24 -0.97
N LEU A 41 2.12 1.95 0.07
CA LEU A 41 2.13 0.69 0.79
C LEU A 41 1.56 0.88 2.21
N TYR A 42 0.97 -0.17 2.77
CA TYR A 42 0.43 -0.17 4.12
C TYR A 42 0.84 -1.42 4.90
N ALA A 43 1.29 -1.23 6.15
CA ALA A 43 1.64 -2.31 7.05
C ALA A 43 0.41 -2.84 7.81
N THR A 44 -0.08 -4.02 7.46
CA THR A 44 -1.22 -4.67 8.13
C THR A 44 -0.84 -5.28 9.49
N ALA A 45 0.46 -5.47 9.72
CA ALA A 45 1.07 -5.88 10.97
C ALA A 45 2.43 -5.19 11.14
N ALA A 46 3.02 -5.24 12.34
CA ALA A 46 4.35 -4.70 12.55
C ALA A 46 5.40 -5.48 11.74
N ILE A 47 6.27 -4.76 11.03
CA ILE A 47 7.34 -5.28 10.19
C ILE A 47 8.67 -4.83 10.80
N THR A 48 9.54 -5.78 11.11
CA THR A 48 10.84 -5.48 11.73
C THR A 48 11.94 -5.16 10.74
N ASP A 49 11.77 -5.58 9.48
CA ASP A 49 12.76 -5.41 8.42
C ASP A 49 12.06 -5.40 7.06
N LEU A 50 12.05 -4.24 6.40
CA LEU A 50 11.50 -4.03 5.07
C LEU A 50 12.38 -4.63 3.96
N SER A 51 13.66 -4.94 4.23
CA SER A 51 14.57 -5.47 3.19
C SER A 51 14.24 -6.89 2.72
N ILE A 52 13.24 -7.53 3.34
CA ILE A 52 12.65 -8.78 2.85
C ILE A 52 11.62 -8.56 1.73
N TYR A 53 11.23 -7.31 1.48
CA TYR A 53 10.25 -6.92 0.47
C TYR A 53 10.90 -6.30 -0.75
N GLY A 54 10.30 -6.52 -1.92
CA GLY A 54 10.75 -5.93 -3.17
C GLY A 54 9.61 -5.69 -4.14
N LEU A 55 9.89 -4.86 -5.15
CA LEU A 55 8.95 -4.39 -6.14
C LEU A 55 9.44 -4.75 -7.54
N GLU A 56 8.50 -4.96 -8.45
CA GLU A 56 8.73 -5.16 -9.88
C GLU A 56 7.57 -4.56 -10.67
N THR A 57 7.90 -3.93 -11.80
CA THR A 57 6.94 -3.55 -12.83
C THR A 57 7.05 -4.49 -14.02
N ALA A 58 5.99 -5.22 -14.35
CA ALA A 58 5.90 -5.97 -15.60
C ALA A 58 5.20 -5.09 -16.66
N SER A 59 6.02 -4.53 -17.56
CA SER A 59 5.54 -3.47 -18.45
C SER A 59 4.71 -3.95 -19.62
N ASN A 60 3.63 -3.22 -19.94
CA ASN A 60 2.88 -3.30 -21.20
C ASN A 60 2.50 -4.75 -21.61
N GLY A 61 1.94 -5.52 -20.68
CA GLY A 61 1.58 -6.92 -20.90
C GLY A 61 2.75 -7.90 -20.91
N GLY A 62 3.92 -7.46 -20.47
CA GLY A 62 5.11 -8.28 -20.27
C GLY A 62 4.91 -9.38 -19.23
N ALA A 63 5.80 -10.37 -19.28
CA ALA A 63 5.93 -11.36 -18.22
C ALA A 63 6.77 -10.79 -17.06
N SER A 64 6.59 -11.36 -15.87
CA SER A 64 7.50 -11.08 -14.76
C SER A 64 8.88 -11.70 -15.01
N GLY A 65 9.94 -10.99 -14.62
CA GLY A 65 11.31 -11.48 -14.54
C GLY A 65 11.53 -12.49 -13.41
N GLY A 66 10.54 -12.68 -12.52
CA GLY A 66 10.55 -13.67 -11.44
C GLY A 66 11.37 -13.27 -10.21
N ALA A 67 11.78 -12.00 -10.12
CA ALA A 67 12.50 -11.44 -8.99
C ALA A 67 12.26 -9.92 -8.91
N PRO A 68 12.37 -9.32 -7.71
CA PRO A 68 12.25 -7.87 -7.56
C PRO A 68 13.30 -7.11 -8.38
N GLU A 69 12.87 -6.01 -9.01
CA GLU A 69 13.73 -5.01 -9.64
C GLU A 69 14.32 -4.04 -8.60
N ALA A 70 13.57 -3.78 -7.53
CA ALA A 70 14.02 -3.02 -6.37
C ALA A 70 13.72 -3.77 -5.08
N THR A 71 14.64 -3.69 -4.11
CA THR A 71 14.44 -4.17 -2.73
C THR A 71 14.30 -2.96 -1.82
N LEU A 72 13.33 -2.97 -0.91
CA LEU A 72 13.16 -1.88 0.05
C LEU A 72 14.37 -1.83 1.02
N PRO A 73 14.72 -0.67 1.58
CA PRO A 73 15.84 -0.57 2.52
C PRO A 73 15.55 -1.32 3.82
N ALA A 74 16.61 -1.67 4.56
CA ALA A 74 16.48 -2.23 5.90
C ALA A 74 15.94 -1.16 6.87
N ASP A 75 14.64 -1.24 7.12
CA ASP A 75 13.89 -0.34 8.02
C ASP A 75 12.71 -1.10 8.64
N SER A 76 12.03 -0.53 9.62
CA SER A 76 10.87 -1.12 10.28
C SER A 76 9.60 -0.30 10.05
N MET A 77 8.44 -0.94 10.09
CA MET A 77 7.14 -0.27 10.11
C MET A 77 6.29 -0.81 11.26
N ALA A 78 5.61 0.07 11.98
CA ALA A 78 4.54 -0.31 12.89
C ALA A 78 3.26 -0.69 12.10
N ALA A 79 2.40 -1.49 12.72
CA ALA A 79 1.09 -1.79 12.15
C ALA A 79 0.28 -0.48 11.99
N GLY A 80 -0.35 -0.29 10.85
CA GLY A 80 -1.11 0.92 10.54
C GLY A 80 -0.32 2.02 9.84
N GLU A 81 0.99 1.85 9.63
CA GLU A 81 1.81 2.85 8.95
C GLU A 81 1.71 2.73 7.42
N PHE A 82 1.85 3.89 6.78
CA PHE A 82 1.95 4.03 5.33
C PHE A 82 3.40 4.25 4.92
N TYR A 83 3.75 3.77 3.73
CA TYR A 83 5.08 3.92 3.14
C TYR A 83 4.95 4.23 1.66
N TYR A 84 5.58 5.30 1.20
CA TYR A 84 5.45 5.80 -0.17
C TYR A 84 6.73 5.51 -0.96
N VAL A 85 6.56 4.95 -2.16
CA VAL A 85 7.66 4.69 -3.10
C VAL A 85 7.40 5.50 -4.37
N SER A 86 8.42 6.21 -4.86
CA SER A 86 8.33 7.02 -6.07
C SER A 86 9.52 6.77 -7.01
N ASN A 87 9.31 6.95 -8.32
CA ASN A 87 10.30 6.73 -9.37
C ASN A 87 11.49 7.72 -9.36
N GLY A 88 11.25 8.97 -8.96
CA GLY A 88 12.20 10.08 -9.06
C GLY A 88 12.60 10.68 -7.72
N ASN A 89 13.72 11.41 -7.70
CA ASN A 89 14.13 12.26 -6.56
C ASN A 89 14.32 13.73 -6.98
N ASP A 90 13.63 14.13 -8.05
CA ASP A 90 13.55 15.47 -8.64
C ASP A 90 12.73 16.46 -7.80
N GLY A 91 11.88 15.97 -6.90
CA GLY A 91 11.05 16.78 -6.01
C GLY A 91 9.57 16.81 -6.41
N ASP A 92 9.19 16.16 -7.52
CA ASP A 92 7.82 16.20 -8.04
C ASP A 92 6.83 15.49 -7.12
N PHE A 93 7.27 14.42 -6.44
CA PHE A 93 6.48 13.81 -5.38
C PHE A 93 6.18 14.79 -4.24
N ALA A 94 7.20 15.51 -3.77
CA ALA A 94 7.06 16.46 -2.68
C ALA A 94 6.21 17.68 -3.08
N GLN A 95 6.32 18.12 -4.33
CA GLN A 95 5.46 19.15 -4.91
C GLN A 95 4.00 18.68 -4.94
N TRP A 96 3.75 17.50 -5.50
CA TRP A 96 2.40 17.00 -5.72
C TRP A 96 1.68 16.67 -4.41
N PHE A 97 2.35 15.95 -3.50
CA PHE A 97 1.73 15.45 -2.26
C PHE A 97 1.99 16.31 -1.02
N GLY A 98 2.96 17.23 -1.05
CA GLY A 98 3.30 18.11 0.07
C GLY A 98 4.13 17.44 1.18
N PHE A 99 4.67 16.25 0.93
CA PHE A 99 5.60 15.53 1.81
C PHE A 99 6.57 14.65 1.00
N GLU A 100 7.65 14.19 1.61
CA GLU A 100 8.66 13.36 0.94
C GLU A 100 8.25 11.88 0.87
N ALA A 101 8.54 11.21 -0.25
CA ALA A 101 8.43 9.76 -0.34
C ALA A 101 9.44 9.08 0.61
N ASN A 102 9.08 7.92 1.16
CA ASN A 102 9.98 7.16 2.04
C ASN A 102 11.13 6.52 1.26
N PHE A 103 10.88 6.14 0.00
CA PHE A 103 11.87 5.55 -0.89
C PHE A 103 11.73 6.09 -2.31
N SER A 104 12.82 6.61 -2.88
CA SER A 104 12.78 7.31 -4.16
C SER A 104 14.10 7.28 -4.95
N GLY A 105 14.08 7.77 -6.19
CA GLY A 105 15.24 7.91 -7.06
C GLY A 105 15.61 6.62 -7.84
N PRO A 106 16.85 6.46 -8.35
CA PRO A 106 17.23 5.35 -9.22
C PRO A 106 17.08 3.96 -8.57
N SER A 107 17.01 3.89 -7.25
CA SER A 107 16.76 2.65 -6.48
C SER A 107 15.27 2.30 -6.38
N GLY A 108 14.37 3.25 -6.65
CA GLY A 108 12.91 3.09 -6.73
C GLY A 108 12.39 2.87 -8.15
N GLY A 109 13.26 2.68 -9.16
CA GLY A 109 12.87 2.54 -10.56
C GLY A 109 11.86 1.43 -10.86
N ALA A 110 11.68 0.46 -9.95
CA ALA A 110 10.66 -0.57 -10.01
C ALA A 110 9.21 -0.07 -9.89
N VAL A 111 8.99 1.25 -9.72
CA VAL A 111 7.66 1.88 -9.78
C VAL A 111 7.58 2.92 -10.90
N ASN A 112 8.50 2.88 -11.86
CA ASN A 112 8.46 3.74 -13.04
C ASN A 112 7.52 3.16 -14.10
N HIS A 113 6.22 3.26 -13.84
CA HIS A 113 5.13 2.79 -14.70
C HIS A 113 4.44 3.95 -15.43
N ASN A 114 3.71 3.67 -16.50
CA ASN A 114 2.95 4.68 -17.26
C ASN A 114 1.44 4.42 -17.26
N GLY A 115 0.95 3.89 -16.13
CA GLY A 115 -0.47 3.71 -15.87
C GLY A 115 -1.08 2.41 -16.39
N ASP A 116 -0.41 1.66 -17.26
CA ASP A 116 -0.89 0.40 -17.85
C ASP A 116 0.03 -0.81 -17.59
N ASP A 117 0.92 -0.70 -16.61
CA ASP A 117 1.89 -1.74 -16.24
C ASP A 117 1.58 -2.45 -14.92
N VAL A 118 1.81 -3.75 -14.87
CA VAL A 118 1.48 -4.55 -13.69
C VAL A 118 2.53 -4.32 -12.60
N LEU A 119 2.08 -4.04 -11.37
CA LEU A 119 2.95 -3.90 -10.20
C LEU A 119 2.88 -5.16 -9.34
N LEU A 120 4.03 -5.68 -8.94
CA LEU A 120 4.16 -6.86 -8.09
C LEU A 120 4.90 -6.50 -6.79
N LEU A 121 4.35 -6.94 -5.66
CA LEU A 121 5.00 -6.88 -4.36
C LEU A 121 5.47 -8.28 -3.95
N TYR A 122 6.75 -8.38 -3.64
CA TYR A 122 7.41 -9.58 -3.19
C TYR A 122 7.66 -9.57 -1.68
N GLN A 123 7.69 -10.75 -1.10
CA GLN A 123 8.25 -11.00 0.22
C GLN A 123 9.08 -12.29 0.18
N ASN A 124 10.36 -12.21 0.55
CA ASN A 124 11.31 -13.35 0.50
C ASN A 124 11.32 -14.07 -0.87
N GLY A 125 11.20 -13.30 -1.96
CA GLY A 125 11.21 -13.83 -3.34
C GLY A 125 9.88 -14.44 -3.82
N ALA A 126 8.81 -14.42 -3.02
CA ALA A 126 7.48 -14.82 -3.47
C ALA A 126 6.57 -13.60 -3.65
N VAL A 127 5.78 -13.57 -4.72
CA VAL A 127 4.74 -12.54 -4.92
C VAL A 127 3.67 -12.71 -3.84
N ILE A 128 3.40 -11.63 -3.11
CA ILE A 128 2.37 -11.59 -2.07
C ILE A 128 1.18 -10.68 -2.43
N ASP A 129 1.36 -9.76 -3.38
CA ASP A 129 0.33 -8.82 -3.81
C ASP A 129 0.61 -8.35 -5.24
N SER A 130 -0.42 -7.99 -5.98
CA SER A 130 -0.30 -7.38 -7.30
C SER A 130 -1.37 -6.34 -7.59
N PHE A 131 -1.06 -5.42 -8.50
CA PHE A 131 -2.01 -4.53 -9.14
C PHE A 131 -1.90 -4.69 -10.66
N GLY A 132 -3.01 -5.05 -11.31
CA GLY A 132 -3.04 -5.45 -12.72
C GLY A 132 -2.91 -6.96 -12.96
N VAL A 133 -3.21 -7.38 -14.18
CA VAL A 133 -3.19 -8.81 -14.58
C VAL A 133 -1.90 -9.11 -15.34
N LEU A 134 -1.05 -9.96 -14.75
CA LEU A 134 0.24 -10.31 -15.37
C LEU A 134 0.05 -10.90 -16.77
N GLY A 135 0.82 -10.40 -17.73
CA GLY A 135 0.73 -10.81 -19.14
C GLY A 135 -0.39 -10.12 -19.94
N VAL A 136 -1.09 -9.15 -19.36
CA VAL A 136 -2.11 -8.33 -20.02
C VAL A 136 -1.65 -6.89 -20.03
N ASP A 137 -1.73 -6.26 -21.19
CA ASP A 137 -1.51 -4.82 -21.36
C ASP A 137 -2.68 -4.06 -20.70
N GLY A 138 -2.37 -3.14 -19.79
CA GLY A 138 -3.38 -2.38 -19.04
C GLY A 138 -4.11 -1.33 -19.86
N SER A 139 -3.66 -1.02 -21.09
CA SER A 139 -4.29 -0.02 -21.94
C SER A 139 -5.77 -0.36 -22.22
N GLY A 140 -6.69 0.49 -21.74
CA GLY A 140 -8.13 0.29 -21.85
C GLY A 140 -8.72 -0.74 -20.88
N GLU A 141 -7.90 -1.34 -20.01
CA GLU A 141 -8.36 -2.23 -18.95
C GLU A 141 -8.84 -1.43 -17.72
N PRO A 142 -9.65 -2.04 -16.83
CA PRO A 142 -10.22 -1.33 -15.68
C PRO A 142 -9.18 -0.74 -14.71
N TRP A 143 -7.92 -1.17 -14.79
CA TRP A 143 -6.84 -0.78 -13.90
C TRP A 143 -5.88 0.25 -14.52
N GLU A 144 -6.19 0.76 -15.72
CA GLU A 144 -5.44 1.87 -16.33
C GLU A 144 -5.49 3.11 -15.43
N THR A 145 -4.32 3.62 -15.06
CA THR A 145 -4.12 4.76 -14.16
C THR A 145 -3.36 5.91 -14.80
N LEU A 146 -3.20 5.92 -16.13
CA LEU A 146 -2.54 7.00 -16.86
C LEU A 146 -3.11 8.36 -16.44
N ASP A 147 -2.23 9.27 -16.02
CA ASP A 147 -2.57 10.60 -15.50
C ASP A 147 -3.71 10.54 -14.47
N GLY A 148 -3.54 9.67 -13.46
CA GLY A 148 -4.57 9.30 -12.51
C GLY A 148 -4.09 8.35 -11.42
N TRP A 149 -5.04 7.66 -10.78
CA TRP A 149 -4.77 6.78 -9.66
C TRP A 149 -5.78 5.65 -9.45
N ALA A 150 -5.33 4.63 -8.73
CA ALA A 150 -6.15 3.60 -8.15
C ALA A 150 -5.88 3.49 -6.64
N TYR A 151 -6.93 3.18 -5.87
CA TYR A 151 -6.85 3.04 -4.42
C TYR A 151 -7.61 1.81 -3.93
N ARG A 152 -6.98 1.05 -3.03
CA ARG A 152 -7.55 -0.20 -2.51
C ARG A 152 -8.73 0.10 -1.59
N ASN A 153 -9.80 -0.67 -1.74
CA ASN A 153 -10.97 -0.56 -0.88
C ASN A 153 -10.64 -1.03 0.55
N ASN A 154 -11.10 -0.30 1.56
CA ASN A 154 -10.85 -0.60 2.97
C ASN A 154 -11.16 -2.05 3.35
N GLY A 155 -10.29 -2.65 4.16
CA GLY A 155 -10.42 -4.01 4.65
C GLY A 155 -10.04 -5.12 3.66
N VAL A 156 -9.70 -4.80 2.41
CA VAL A 156 -9.18 -5.78 1.45
C VAL A 156 -7.71 -6.08 1.78
N GLY A 157 -7.39 -7.34 2.06
CA GLY A 157 -6.01 -7.80 2.29
C GLY A 157 -5.26 -8.15 1.00
N ALA A 158 -3.99 -8.55 1.13
CA ALA A 158 -3.13 -8.94 0.02
C ALA A 158 -3.78 -10.02 -0.88
N ASN A 159 -3.59 -9.93 -2.19
CA ASN A 159 -4.28 -10.81 -3.15
C ASN A 159 -3.43 -12.00 -3.65
N GLY A 160 -2.21 -12.18 -3.12
CA GLY A 160 -1.34 -13.31 -3.49
C GLY A 160 -0.95 -13.31 -4.97
N GLY A 161 -0.94 -12.13 -5.62
CA GLY A 161 -0.64 -11.99 -7.05
C GLY A 161 -1.84 -12.17 -7.98
N THR A 162 -3.05 -12.34 -7.45
CA THR A 162 -4.28 -12.48 -8.25
C THR A 162 -5.12 -11.21 -8.17
N PHE A 163 -4.98 -10.35 -9.17
CA PHE A 163 -5.70 -9.07 -9.20
C PHE A 163 -7.21 -9.24 -9.40
N ASP A 164 -7.98 -8.39 -8.72
CA ASP A 164 -9.43 -8.25 -8.86
C ASP A 164 -9.77 -6.76 -8.77
N ALA A 165 -10.26 -6.20 -9.88
CA ALA A 165 -10.61 -4.79 -9.97
C ALA A 165 -11.73 -4.38 -9.00
N GLY A 166 -12.60 -5.32 -8.56
CA GLY A 166 -13.66 -5.04 -7.59
C GLY A 166 -13.14 -4.65 -6.20
N ASN A 167 -11.85 -4.90 -5.93
CA ASN A 167 -11.18 -4.54 -4.69
C ASN A 167 -10.61 -3.11 -4.69
N TRP A 168 -10.83 -2.34 -5.76
CA TRP A 168 -10.22 -1.03 -5.96
C TRP A 168 -11.26 0.03 -6.35
N SER A 169 -10.92 1.27 -6.07
CA SER A 169 -11.54 2.48 -6.57
C SER A 169 -10.56 3.17 -7.52
N PHE A 170 -11.06 3.75 -8.61
CA PHE A 170 -10.24 4.33 -9.68
C PHE A 170 -10.66 5.76 -9.95
N SER A 171 -9.70 6.64 -10.21
CA SER A 171 -9.97 7.99 -10.74
C SER A 171 -10.51 7.92 -12.17
N GLY A 172 -10.10 6.88 -12.90
CA GLY A 172 -10.18 6.79 -14.35
C GLY A 172 -8.95 7.38 -15.03
N ARG A 173 -8.72 6.94 -16.27
CA ARG A 173 -7.70 7.44 -17.18
C ARG A 173 -7.85 8.94 -17.41
N ASN A 174 -6.73 9.67 -17.43
CA ASN A 174 -6.68 11.12 -17.69
C ASN A 174 -7.44 11.97 -16.66
N ALA A 175 -7.66 11.44 -15.45
CA ALA A 175 -8.43 12.14 -14.43
C ALA A 175 -7.71 13.39 -13.90
N TRP A 176 -6.38 13.44 -14.03
CA TRP A 176 -5.55 14.58 -13.65
C TRP A 176 -5.10 15.46 -14.83
N ASP A 177 -5.68 15.26 -16.03
CA ASP A 177 -5.39 16.12 -17.18
C ASP A 177 -5.71 17.60 -16.86
N GLY A 178 -4.66 18.44 -16.84
CA GLY A 178 -4.76 19.87 -16.54
C GLY A 178 -4.62 20.23 -15.06
N ASP A 179 -4.44 19.25 -14.18
CA ASP A 179 -4.13 19.47 -12.76
C ASP A 179 -2.64 19.77 -12.51
N ASP A 180 -1.79 19.70 -13.54
CA ASP A 180 -0.38 20.14 -13.58
C ASP A 180 -0.18 21.67 -13.50
N ASN A 181 -1.28 22.42 -13.56
CA ASN A 181 -1.36 23.87 -13.66
C ASN A 181 -0.94 24.44 -15.04
N PHE A 182 -1.30 23.75 -16.13
CA PHE A 182 -1.06 24.19 -17.49
C PHE A 182 -1.66 25.56 -17.89
N ASN A 183 -2.59 26.13 -17.11
CA ASN A 183 -3.22 27.43 -17.41
C ASN A 183 -2.63 28.62 -16.62
N GLY A 184 -1.30 28.67 -16.54
CA GLY A 184 -0.53 29.76 -15.93
C GLY A 184 0.96 29.75 -16.30
N GLY A 185 1.44 28.70 -16.98
CA GLY A 185 2.84 28.54 -17.39
C GLY A 185 3.77 28.11 -16.26
N SER A 186 3.25 27.68 -15.11
CA SER A 186 4.04 27.12 -14.01
C SER A 186 3.53 25.74 -13.67
N ASP A 187 4.38 24.75 -13.85
CA ASP A 187 4.22 23.37 -13.40
C ASP A 187 4.29 23.31 -11.86
N ASN A 188 3.15 23.45 -11.20
CA ASN A 188 3.06 23.47 -9.74
C ASN A 188 1.74 22.87 -9.22
N GLY A 189 1.16 21.95 -9.99
CA GLY A 189 -0.01 21.18 -9.60
C GLY A 189 0.16 20.49 -8.25
N THR A 190 -0.94 20.27 -7.54
CA THR A 190 -0.95 19.54 -6.27
C THR A 190 -2.12 18.56 -6.19
N ASN A 191 -1.91 17.44 -5.50
CA ASN A 191 -2.97 16.48 -5.20
C ASN A 191 -4.14 17.13 -4.44
N ALA A 192 -3.87 18.13 -3.60
CA ALA A 192 -4.89 18.82 -2.81
C ALA A 192 -5.90 19.60 -3.67
N THR A 193 -5.52 20.01 -4.88
CA THR A 193 -6.37 20.74 -5.83
C THR A 193 -6.89 19.87 -6.96
N ALA A 194 -6.36 18.65 -7.11
CA ALA A 194 -6.73 17.73 -8.16
C ALA A 194 -8.16 17.21 -8.01
N THR A 195 -8.82 16.87 -9.11
CA THR A 195 -10.21 16.38 -9.10
C THR A 195 -10.38 15.10 -9.94
N PRO A 196 -10.49 13.90 -9.34
CA PRO A 196 -10.49 13.63 -7.90
C PRO A 196 -9.07 13.55 -7.31
N PRO A 197 -8.87 13.95 -6.04
CA PRO A 197 -7.58 13.80 -5.39
C PRO A 197 -7.30 12.32 -5.06
N PHE A 198 -6.04 11.93 -5.09
CA PHE A 198 -5.58 10.65 -4.53
C PHE A 198 -5.82 10.66 -3.01
N PRO A 199 -6.46 9.62 -2.45
CA PRO A 199 -6.86 9.60 -1.05
C PRO A 199 -5.70 9.13 -0.15
N THR A 200 -4.63 9.93 -0.12
CA THR A 200 -3.38 9.69 0.62
C THR A 200 -3.61 9.23 2.06
N GLY A 201 -3.08 8.06 2.41
CA GLY A 201 -3.03 7.58 3.80
C GLY A 201 -4.41 7.30 4.41
N THR A 202 -5.42 6.95 3.61
CA THR A 202 -6.80 6.77 4.07
C THR A 202 -7.24 5.32 4.19
N PHE A 203 -6.43 4.36 3.74
CA PHE A 203 -6.75 2.94 3.86
C PHE A 203 -6.93 2.53 5.31
N GLN A 204 -7.96 1.74 5.58
CA GLN A 204 -8.26 1.24 6.91
C GLN A 204 -8.58 -0.24 6.89
N ILE A 205 -8.06 -0.95 7.88
CA ILE A 205 -8.58 -2.27 8.25
C ILE A 205 -9.63 -2.03 9.35
N PRO A 206 -10.91 -2.34 9.11
CA PRO A 206 -11.92 -2.21 10.15
C PRO A 206 -11.55 -3.10 11.34
N GLU A 207 -11.50 -2.51 12.54
CA GLU A 207 -11.36 -3.28 13.78
C GLU A 207 -12.50 -4.32 13.86
N PRO A 208 -12.23 -5.56 14.31
CA PRO A 208 -13.28 -6.54 14.55
C PRO A 208 -14.25 -5.94 15.58
N THR A 209 -15.47 -5.63 15.13
CA THR A 209 -16.51 -5.08 16.01
C THR A 209 -16.74 -6.07 17.15
N SER A 210 -16.34 -5.67 18.36
CA SER A 210 -16.57 -6.45 19.58
C SER A 210 -18.04 -6.35 19.98
N THR A 211 -18.94 -7.02 19.24
CA THR A 211 -20.33 -7.18 19.65
C THR A 211 -20.41 -8.12 20.85
N LEU A 212 -20.26 -7.51 22.03
CA LEU A 212 -20.96 -7.82 23.27
C LEU A 212 -20.91 -9.29 23.74
N LEU A 213 -19.80 -9.67 24.39
CA LEU A 213 -19.74 -10.76 25.37
C LEU A 213 -20.54 -10.46 26.67
N GLY A 214 -21.54 -9.57 26.61
CA GLY A 214 -22.36 -9.13 27.74
C GLY A 214 -23.55 -10.04 28.07
N GLY A 215 -23.82 -11.07 27.27
CA GLY A 215 -24.99 -11.94 27.44
C GLY A 215 -24.86 -13.08 28.44
N LEU A 216 -23.65 -13.46 28.86
CA LEU A 216 -23.43 -14.66 29.70
C LEU A 216 -23.19 -14.34 31.19
N GLY A 217 -22.99 -13.07 31.57
CA GLY A 217 -22.66 -12.66 32.94
C GLY A 217 -23.83 -12.35 33.88
N LEU A 218 -25.04 -12.09 33.36
CA LEU A 218 -26.19 -11.66 34.18
C LEU A 218 -27.22 -12.76 34.47
N GLY A 219 -27.08 -13.95 33.88
CA GLY A 219 -27.98 -15.09 34.12
C GLY A 219 -27.75 -15.85 35.43
N LEU A 220 -26.58 -15.72 36.06
CA LEU A 220 -26.21 -16.53 37.23
C LEU A 220 -26.36 -15.82 38.59
N LEU A 221 -26.65 -14.52 38.61
CA LEU A 221 -26.76 -13.76 39.88
C LEU A 221 -28.18 -13.69 40.47
N PHE A 222 -29.20 -14.20 39.78
CA PHE A 222 -30.59 -14.19 40.26
C PHE A 222 -31.13 -15.53 40.81
N MET A 223 -30.34 -16.61 40.82
CA MET A 223 -30.79 -17.92 41.34
C MET A 223 -30.39 -18.26 42.79
N LEU A 224 -29.81 -17.32 43.56
CA LEU A 224 -29.37 -17.59 44.95
C LEU A 224 -30.15 -16.85 46.06
N ARG A 225 -31.29 -16.22 45.77
CA ARG A 225 -32.16 -15.62 46.81
C ARG A 225 -33.59 -16.15 46.76
N ARG A 226 -33.78 -17.44 47.09
CA ARG A 226 -35.06 -17.92 47.62
C ARG A 226 -34.89 -19.19 48.45
N LYS A 227 -34.38 -19.05 49.66
CA LYS A 227 -34.66 -19.95 50.79
C LYS A 227 -34.64 -19.17 52.11
N LYS A 228 -35.83 -18.76 52.54
CA LYS A 228 -36.42 -18.96 53.88
C LYS A 228 -37.84 -18.39 53.85
#